data_AF-S9UIH1-F1
#
_entry.id   AF-S9UIH1-F1
#
_cell.length_a   1.000
_cell.length_b   1.000
_cell.length_c   1.000
_cell.angle_alpha   90.00
_cell.angle_beta   90.00
_cell.angle_gamma   90.00
#
_symmetry.space_group_name_H-M   'P 1'
#
loop_
_entity.id
_entity.type
_entity.pdbx_description
1 polymer ?
#
loop_
_entity_poly.entity_id
_entity_poly.type
_entity_poly.pdbx_seq_one_letter_code
_entity_poly.pdbx_strand_id
1 'polypeptide(L)'
;MARCLCARLGAIAAMSEEVVLQKQSGLRVNCEALVDFERAKAVRCQLAWVARLPSVAKSAAVSDAALWQRVEAGPPLFHVTSFHIAPQAPDVFDVLQYVDLEDFEPFVEEFVLHLVLCRPLAAAVAVMHESLRAHYAEAAAQAELEQKMRRAVQVCGGLRDPTGDATLKEKRVVRRAAAAATEGGGAEGKTSEVEAIEMVYVLEGRTRNLEVEVRVIFAGLQCYVIRYNVTLQADTRTQVVLDGETGGTTLVA
;
A
#
# COMPACT_ATOMS: atom_id res chain seq x y z
N MET A 1 12.91 -1.06 -1.85
CA MET A 1 12.74 0.02 -2.85
C MET A 1 14.05 0.62 -3.36
N ALA A 2 14.99 1.13 -2.55
CA ALA A 2 16.26 1.67 -3.10
C ALA A 2 17.03 0.69 -4.02
N ARG A 3 17.02 -0.61 -3.70
CA ARG A 3 17.61 -1.67 -4.55
C ARG A 3 16.99 -1.77 -5.95
N CYS A 4 15.70 -1.46 -6.14
CA CYS A 4 15.06 -1.52 -7.46
C CYS A 4 15.52 -0.38 -8.37
N LEU A 5 15.75 0.80 -7.79
CA LEU A 5 16.33 1.94 -8.50
C LEU A 5 17.78 1.67 -8.89
N CYS A 6 18.58 1.10 -7.98
CA CYS A 6 19.96 0.72 -8.29
C CYS A 6 20.04 -0.39 -9.35
N ALA A 7 19.13 -1.38 -9.32
CA ALA A 7 19.10 -2.43 -10.34
C ALA A 7 18.67 -1.91 -11.71
N ARG A 8 17.68 -1.01 -11.77
CA ARG A 8 17.17 -0.47 -13.04
C ARG A 8 18.06 0.61 -13.63
N LEU A 9 18.47 1.56 -12.81
CA LEU A 9 19.18 2.76 -13.25
C LEU A 9 20.70 2.54 -13.24
N GLY A 10 21.20 1.63 -12.40
CA GLY A 10 22.64 1.47 -12.14
C GLY A 10 23.17 2.49 -11.15
N ALA A 11 24.49 2.64 -11.08
CA ALA A 11 25.11 3.69 -10.27
C ALA A 11 24.82 5.09 -10.85
N ILE A 12 25.00 6.12 -10.02
CA ILE A 12 24.96 7.51 -10.48
C ILE A 12 26.21 7.74 -11.33
N ALA A 13 26.00 8.10 -12.59
CA ALA A 13 27.07 8.39 -13.54
C ALA A 13 27.40 9.89 -13.57
N ALA A 14 26.37 10.74 -13.56
CA ALA A 14 26.52 12.19 -13.48
C ALA A 14 25.25 12.82 -12.89
N MET A 15 25.37 14.04 -12.38
CA MET A 15 24.24 14.86 -11.94
C MET A 15 24.31 16.18 -12.68
N SER A 16 23.17 16.67 -13.18
CA SER A 16 23.10 18.00 -13.78
C SER A 16 23.54 19.06 -12.76
N GLU A 17 24.33 20.04 -13.20
CA GLU A 17 24.68 21.21 -12.39
C GLU A 17 23.45 22.09 -12.10
N GLU A 18 22.40 21.98 -12.92
CA GLU A 18 21.14 22.68 -12.75
C GLU A 18 20.23 21.93 -11.76
N VAL A 19 20.46 22.14 -10.46
CA VAL A 19 19.54 21.71 -9.40
C VAL A 19 18.48 22.79 -9.20
N VAL A 20 17.22 22.44 -9.47
CA VAL A 20 16.09 23.35 -9.27
C VAL A 20 15.65 23.28 -7.81
N LEU A 21 15.85 24.36 -7.07
CA LEU A 21 15.25 24.54 -5.75
C LEU A 21 13.74 24.72 -5.92
N GLN A 22 12.94 23.71 -5.57
CA GLN A 22 11.50 23.80 -5.67
C GLN A 22 10.90 24.62 -4.52
N LYS A 23 11.37 24.39 -3.29
CA LYS A 23 10.84 25.04 -2.10
C LYS A 23 11.85 25.04 -0.97
N GLN A 24 11.98 26.17 -0.30
CA GLN A 24 12.72 26.32 0.96
C GLN A 24 11.80 26.99 1.98
N SER A 25 11.67 26.38 3.16
CA SER A 25 10.84 26.91 4.24
C SER A 25 11.46 26.52 5.58
N GLY A 26 11.89 27.51 6.36
CA GLY A 26 12.72 27.26 7.53
C GLY A 26 13.97 26.46 7.14
N LEU A 27 14.18 25.32 7.80
CA LEU A 27 15.30 24.41 7.56
C LEU A 27 14.98 23.31 6.54
N ARG A 28 13.76 23.27 6.01
CA ARG A 28 13.34 22.27 5.02
C ARG A 28 13.69 22.77 3.62
N VAL A 29 14.31 21.89 2.85
CA VAL A 29 14.65 22.10 1.45
C VAL A 29 14.05 20.98 0.63
N ASN A 30 13.39 21.34 -0.46
CA ASN A 30 12.98 20.45 -1.52
C ASN A 30 13.70 20.88 -2.79
N CYS A 31 14.50 19.99 -3.37
CA CYS A 31 15.12 20.21 -4.66
C CYS A 31 14.72 19.14 -5.65
N GLU A 32 14.92 19.48 -6.91
CA GLU A 32 14.80 18.58 -8.03
C GLU A 32 16.06 18.67 -8.88
N ALA A 33 16.57 17.53 -9.31
CA ALA A 33 17.73 17.45 -10.19
C ALA A 33 17.47 16.41 -11.27
N LEU A 34 18.06 16.65 -12.44
CA LEU A 34 18.20 15.62 -13.47
C LEU A 34 19.48 14.84 -13.18
N VAL A 35 19.33 13.54 -12.96
CA VAL A 35 20.42 12.64 -12.63
C VAL A 35 20.61 11.65 -13.77
N ASP A 36 21.83 11.55 -14.24
CA ASP A 36 22.27 10.51 -15.13
C ASP A 36 22.73 9.32 -14.32
N PHE A 37 22.08 8.19 -14.54
CA PHE A 37 22.53 6.90 -14.08
C PHE A 37 23.21 6.14 -15.23
N GLU A 38 23.88 5.03 -14.91
CA GLU A 38 24.57 4.18 -15.90
C GLU A 38 23.63 3.69 -17.02
N ARG A 39 22.38 3.37 -16.67
CA ARG A 39 21.39 2.72 -17.55
C ARG A 39 20.26 3.66 -17.98
N ALA A 40 20.19 4.87 -17.43
CA ALA A 40 19.13 5.83 -17.72
C ALA A 40 19.63 7.27 -17.58
N LYS A 41 19.27 8.14 -18.52
CA LYS A 41 19.76 9.52 -18.63
C LYS A 41 18.68 10.53 -18.30
N ALA A 42 19.08 11.68 -17.75
CA ALA A 42 18.21 12.80 -17.38
C ALA A 42 17.03 12.41 -16.45
N VAL A 43 17.23 11.45 -15.56
CA VAL A 43 16.18 10.96 -14.66
C VAL A 43 15.84 12.02 -13.63
N ARG A 44 14.58 12.45 -13.60
CA ARG A 44 14.11 13.51 -12.70
C ARG A 44 13.97 12.98 -11.27
N CYS A 45 14.92 13.37 -10.42
CA CYS A 45 14.96 13.00 -9.02
C CYS A 45 14.55 14.19 -8.15
N GLN A 46 13.68 13.97 -7.18
CA GLN A 46 13.25 14.95 -6.20
C GLN A 46 13.73 14.50 -4.82
N LEU A 47 14.36 15.41 -4.09
CA LEU A 47 14.89 15.16 -2.75
C LEU A 47 14.34 16.22 -1.81
N ALA A 48 13.79 15.79 -0.68
CA ALA A 48 13.47 16.67 0.43
C ALA A 48 14.35 16.31 1.62
N TRP A 49 14.93 17.32 2.26
CA TRP A 49 15.68 17.15 3.49
C TRP A 49 15.42 18.32 4.44
N VAL A 50 15.78 18.10 5.70
CA VAL A 50 15.75 19.14 6.72
C VAL A 50 17.14 19.24 7.35
N ALA A 51 17.69 20.45 7.32
CA ALA A 51 18.95 20.75 7.98
C ALA A 51 18.79 20.67 9.51
N ARG A 52 19.76 20.08 10.19
CA ARG A 52 19.84 20.06 11.65
C ARG A 52 20.73 21.20 12.12
N LEU A 53 20.17 22.04 12.97
CA LEU A 53 20.97 22.99 13.73
C LEU A 53 21.77 22.28 14.82
N PRO A 54 23.00 22.73 15.11
CA PRO A 54 23.71 22.34 16.32
C PRO A 54 22.82 22.56 17.54
N SER A 55 22.87 21.64 18.52
CA SER A 55 21.99 21.60 19.70
C SER A 55 21.95 22.90 20.51
N VAL A 56 22.99 23.74 20.43
CA VAL A 56 23.12 25.02 21.13
C VAL A 56 22.33 26.17 20.46
N ALA A 57 21.87 25.99 19.21
CA ALA A 57 21.29 27.07 18.40
C ALA A 57 19.76 27.08 18.31
N LYS A 58 19.06 26.20 19.05
CA LYS A 58 17.60 25.97 18.93
C LYS A 58 16.73 27.06 19.59
N SER A 59 17.28 27.96 20.38
CA SER A 59 16.50 28.96 21.14
C SER A 59 16.72 30.39 20.64
N ALA A 60 16.05 30.74 19.54
CA ALA A 60 15.65 32.13 19.24
C ALA A 60 14.69 32.10 18.05
N ALA A 61 13.69 32.97 18.04
CA ALA A 61 12.90 33.27 16.86
C ALA A 61 13.79 34.04 15.88
N VAL A 62 14.55 33.32 15.06
CA VAL A 62 15.43 33.90 14.05
C VAL A 62 14.81 33.70 12.68
N SER A 63 14.99 34.67 11.78
CA SER A 63 14.55 34.56 10.38
C SER A 63 15.22 33.39 9.66
N ASP A 64 14.57 32.86 8.63
CA ASP A 64 15.06 31.73 7.83
C ASP A 64 16.50 31.96 7.33
N ALA A 65 16.84 33.16 6.86
CA ALA A 65 18.19 33.50 6.39
C ALA A 65 19.28 33.29 7.47
N ALA A 66 18.97 33.65 8.71
CA ALA A 66 19.90 33.51 9.83
C ALA A 66 19.96 32.07 10.38
N LEU A 67 18.92 31.26 10.15
CA LEU A 67 18.98 29.81 10.41
C LEU A 67 19.95 29.14 9.43
N TRP A 68 19.94 29.53 8.15
CA TRP A 68 20.83 28.98 7.13
C TRP A 68 22.30 29.35 7.33
N GLN A 69 22.60 30.60 7.71
CA GLN A 69 23.97 31.00 8.09
C GLN A 69 24.54 30.13 9.22
N ARG A 70 23.69 29.70 10.17
CA ARG A 70 24.11 28.82 11.28
C ARG A 70 24.31 27.36 10.84
N VAL A 71 23.61 26.92 9.81
CA VAL A 71 23.82 25.60 9.19
C VAL A 71 25.13 25.59 8.41
N GLU A 72 25.42 26.64 7.65
CA GLU A 72 26.66 26.78 6.85
C GLU A 72 27.92 26.88 7.71
N ALA A 73 27.82 27.46 8.91
CA ALA A 73 28.94 27.59 9.84
C ALA A 73 29.32 26.27 10.54
N GLY A 74 28.47 25.24 10.49
CA GLY A 74 28.67 23.95 11.12
C GLY A 74 28.88 22.81 10.13
N PRO A 75 29.25 21.60 10.59
CA PRO A 75 29.25 20.42 9.72
C PRO A 75 27.83 20.20 9.17
N PRO A 76 27.67 19.90 7.86
CA PRO A 76 26.38 19.74 7.24
C PRO A 76 25.69 18.49 7.79
N LEU A 77 24.85 18.67 8.80
CA LEU A 77 24.00 17.63 9.33
C LEU A 77 22.60 17.84 8.76
N PHE A 78 22.14 16.90 7.94
CA PHE A 78 20.78 16.90 7.42
C PHE A 78 20.14 15.53 7.61
N HIS A 79 18.82 15.48 7.53
CA HIS A 79 18.10 14.23 7.39
C HIS A 79 17.21 14.30 6.16
N VAL A 80 17.34 13.29 5.30
CA VAL A 80 16.48 13.14 4.13
C VAL A 80 15.08 12.77 4.63
N THR A 81 14.09 13.56 4.25
CA THR A 81 12.69 13.34 4.61
C THR A 81 11.90 12.67 3.49
N SER A 82 12.31 12.85 2.23
CA SER A 82 11.76 12.09 1.10
C SER A 82 12.73 12.06 -0.08
N PHE A 83 12.62 11.01 -0.89
CA PHE A 83 13.33 10.88 -2.16
C PHE A 83 12.37 10.24 -3.17
N HIS A 84 12.21 10.85 -4.34
CA HIS A 84 11.28 10.43 -5.38
C HIS A 84 11.98 10.47 -6.75
N ILE A 85 11.67 9.51 -7.61
CA ILE A 85 12.14 9.48 -9.00
C ILE A 85 10.92 9.50 -9.90
N ALA A 86 10.80 10.54 -10.74
CA ALA A 86 9.75 10.61 -11.75
C ALA A 86 10.18 9.79 -12.99
N PRO A 87 9.41 8.77 -13.39
CA PRO A 87 9.71 8.00 -14.60
C PRO A 87 9.57 8.89 -15.85
N GLN A 88 10.52 8.78 -16.78
CA GLN A 88 10.58 9.61 -18.00
C GLN A 88 9.59 9.20 -19.11
N ALA A 89 9.05 7.98 -19.06
CA ALA A 89 8.18 7.44 -20.10
C ALA A 89 7.21 6.43 -19.48
N PRO A 90 6.12 6.04 -20.16
CA PRO A 90 5.19 5.00 -19.72
C PRO A 90 5.81 3.61 -19.91
N ASP A 91 7.03 3.44 -19.41
CA ASP A 91 7.64 2.13 -19.26
C ASP A 91 7.01 1.51 -18.02
N VAL A 92 6.21 0.48 -18.26
CA VAL A 92 5.58 -0.36 -17.25
C VAL A 92 6.67 -0.88 -16.31
N PHE A 93 6.76 -0.26 -15.13
CA PHE A 93 7.72 -0.65 -14.12
C PHE A 93 7.05 -1.64 -13.18
N ASP A 94 7.38 -2.91 -13.37
CA ASP A 94 6.89 -4.00 -12.53
C ASP A 94 7.63 -3.97 -11.17
N VAL A 95 7.23 -3.03 -10.32
CA VAL A 95 7.72 -2.86 -8.94
C VAL A 95 7.61 -4.18 -8.17
N LEU A 96 6.63 -5.01 -8.52
CA LEU A 96 6.27 -6.24 -7.84
C LEU A 96 7.29 -7.38 -7.98
N GLN A 97 8.23 -7.31 -8.94
CA GLN A 97 9.38 -8.23 -9.01
C GLN A 97 10.41 -8.00 -7.89
N TYR A 98 10.34 -6.85 -7.21
CA TYR A 98 11.30 -6.44 -6.18
C TYR A 98 10.64 -6.26 -4.81
N VAL A 99 9.37 -6.65 -4.71
CA VAL A 99 8.51 -6.55 -3.54
C VAL A 99 8.39 -7.96 -3.00
N ASP A 100 8.89 -8.19 -1.79
CA ASP A 100 8.54 -9.41 -1.08
C ASP A 100 7.07 -9.26 -0.67
N LEU A 101 6.25 -10.23 -1.04
CA LEU A 101 4.83 -10.19 -0.72
C LEU A 101 4.61 -10.29 0.79
N GLU A 102 5.55 -10.88 1.53
CA GLU A 102 5.51 -11.00 3.00
C GLU A 102 5.61 -9.64 3.69
N ASP A 103 6.34 -8.69 3.10
CA ASP A 103 6.49 -7.33 3.64
C ASP A 103 5.16 -6.56 3.72
N PHE A 104 4.13 -7.03 3.01
CA PHE A 104 2.82 -6.37 2.91
C PHE A 104 1.72 -7.09 3.68
N GLU A 105 2.00 -8.26 4.24
CA GLU A 105 1.02 -8.96 5.08
C GLU A 105 0.58 -8.11 6.27
N PRO A 106 1.48 -7.47 7.05
CA PRO A 106 1.06 -6.63 8.18
C PRO A 106 0.16 -5.46 7.76
N PHE A 107 0.40 -4.89 6.57
CA PHE A 107 -0.41 -3.81 6.02
C PHE A 107 -1.84 -4.28 5.70
N VAL A 108 -1.98 -5.43 5.04
CA VAL A 108 -3.30 -5.95 4.67
C VAL A 108 -4.04 -6.48 5.90
N GLU A 109 -3.32 -7.14 6.82
CA GLU A 109 -3.84 -7.57 8.11
C GLU A 109 -4.42 -6.39 8.89
N GLU A 110 -3.65 -5.31 9.07
CA GLU A 110 -4.11 -4.10 9.77
C GLU A 110 -5.35 -3.49 9.12
N PHE A 111 -5.41 -3.45 7.78
CA PHE A 111 -6.61 -3.04 7.05
C PHE A 111 -7.82 -3.92 7.39
N VAL A 112 -7.66 -5.26 7.37
CA VAL A 112 -8.73 -6.21 7.70
C VAL A 112 -9.22 -6.00 9.13
N LEU A 113 -8.32 -5.80 10.09
CA LEU A 113 -8.69 -5.56 11.49
C LEU A 113 -9.42 -4.24 11.66
N HIS A 114 -8.91 -3.16 11.07
CA HIS A 114 -9.59 -1.86 11.11
C HIS A 114 -10.99 -1.91 10.46
N LEU A 115 -11.15 -2.68 9.39
CA LEU A 115 -12.42 -2.86 8.69
C LEU A 115 -13.42 -3.67 9.52
N VAL A 116 -13.03 -4.85 10.00
CA VAL A 116 -13.94 -5.79 10.69
C VAL A 116 -14.24 -5.34 12.12
N LEU A 117 -13.24 -4.81 12.84
CA LEU A 117 -13.41 -4.32 14.21
C LEU A 117 -13.97 -2.90 14.27
N CYS A 118 -14.01 -2.19 13.13
CA CYS A 118 -14.37 -0.78 13.02
C CYS A 118 -13.53 0.15 13.92
N ARG A 119 -12.23 -0.16 14.11
CA ARG A 119 -11.37 0.51 15.09
C ARG A 119 -9.96 0.81 14.55
N PRO A 120 -9.68 2.03 14.06
CA PRO A 120 -10.64 3.01 13.58
C PRO A 120 -10.99 2.76 12.10
N LEU A 121 -12.29 2.78 11.76
CA LEU A 121 -12.75 2.58 10.37
C LEU A 121 -12.14 3.62 9.40
N ALA A 122 -11.91 4.85 9.88
CA ALA A 122 -11.25 5.89 9.10
C ALA A 122 -9.84 5.50 8.63
N ALA A 123 -9.09 4.69 9.39
CA ALA A 123 -7.78 4.21 8.98
C ALA A 123 -7.90 3.18 7.84
N ALA A 124 -8.89 2.28 7.89
CA ALA A 124 -9.18 1.37 6.78
C ALA A 124 -9.54 2.15 5.50
N VAL A 125 -10.36 3.20 5.61
CA VAL A 125 -10.74 4.05 4.46
C VAL A 125 -9.55 4.85 3.92
N ALA A 126 -8.64 5.30 4.77
CA ALA A 126 -7.50 6.13 4.37
C ALA A 126 -6.52 5.40 3.44
N VAL A 127 -6.38 4.08 3.58
CA VAL A 127 -5.50 3.23 2.75
C VAL A 127 -6.19 2.68 1.50
N MET A 128 -7.48 2.97 1.30
CA MET A 128 -8.18 2.64 0.07
C MET A 128 -7.70 3.52 -1.08
N HIS A 129 -7.67 2.94 -2.28
CA HIS A 129 -7.45 3.68 -3.51
C HIS A 129 -8.51 4.77 -3.69
N GLU A 130 -8.17 5.86 -4.37
CA GLU A 130 -9.01 7.06 -4.50
C GLU A 130 -10.45 6.75 -4.94
N SER A 131 -10.62 5.85 -5.91
CA SER A 131 -11.94 5.43 -6.40
C SER A 131 -12.82 4.79 -5.32
N LEU A 132 -12.24 3.96 -4.44
CA LEU A 132 -12.96 3.30 -3.35
C LEU A 132 -13.12 4.25 -2.16
N ARG A 133 -12.10 5.06 -1.86
CA ARG A 133 -12.14 6.07 -0.81
C ARG A 133 -13.21 7.12 -1.08
N ALA A 134 -13.38 7.55 -2.33
CA ALA A 134 -14.41 8.51 -2.73
C ALA A 134 -15.83 7.99 -2.41
N HIS A 135 -16.07 6.69 -2.53
CA HIS A 135 -17.35 6.07 -2.18
C HIS A 135 -17.67 6.19 -0.67
N TYR A 136 -16.64 6.25 0.17
CA TYR A 136 -16.77 6.41 1.63
C TYR A 136 -16.35 7.80 2.12
N ALA A 137 -16.37 8.82 1.25
CA ALA A 137 -16.00 10.19 1.61
C ALA A 137 -17.01 10.83 2.57
N GLU A 138 -18.29 10.43 2.47
CA GLU A 138 -19.37 10.95 3.30
C GLU A 138 -19.51 10.16 4.61
N ALA A 139 -19.84 10.86 5.69
CA ALA A 139 -20.05 10.26 7.01
C ALA A 139 -21.20 9.21 7.00
N ALA A 140 -22.23 9.43 6.19
CA ALA A 140 -23.34 8.48 6.04
C ALA A 140 -22.87 7.14 5.45
N ALA A 141 -22.03 7.17 4.41
CA ALA A 141 -21.47 5.96 3.79
C ALA A 141 -20.53 5.21 4.74
N GLN A 142 -19.75 5.93 5.54
CA GLN A 142 -18.91 5.31 6.58
C GLN A 142 -19.75 4.66 7.69
N ALA A 143 -20.82 5.32 8.14
CA ALA A 143 -21.74 4.75 9.13
C ALA A 143 -22.47 3.50 8.61
N GLU A 144 -22.84 3.50 7.33
CA GLU A 144 -23.44 2.32 6.68
C GLU A 144 -22.44 1.16 6.60
N LEU A 145 -21.18 1.42 6.23
CA LEU A 145 -20.11 0.42 6.23
C LEU A 145 -19.89 -0.15 7.63
N GLU A 146 -19.81 0.71 8.64
CA GLU A 146 -19.67 0.31 10.03
C GLU A 146 -20.83 -0.59 10.47
N GLN A 147 -22.07 -0.23 10.12
CA GLN A 147 -23.25 -1.02 10.44
C GLN A 147 -23.22 -2.39 9.75
N LYS A 148 -22.82 -2.45 8.49
CA LYS A 148 -22.66 -3.71 7.73
C LYS A 148 -21.62 -4.63 8.36
N MET A 149 -20.46 -4.09 8.74
CA MET A 149 -19.39 -4.87 9.38
C MET A 149 -19.81 -5.36 10.78
N ARG A 150 -20.40 -4.49 11.60
CA ARG A 150 -20.97 -4.89 12.91
C ARG A 150 -22.00 -6.00 12.76
N ARG A 151 -22.88 -5.92 11.76
CA ARG A 151 -23.88 -6.97 11.49
C ARG A 151 -23.21 -8.27 11.07
N ALA A 152 -22.19 -8.23 10.22
CA ALA A 152 -21.45 -9.42 9.82
C ALA A 152 -20.83 -10.11 11.04
N VAL A 153 -20.16 -9.36 11.91
CA VAL A 153 -19.56 -9.88 13.16
C VAL A 153 -20.64 -10.44 14.10
N GLN A 154 -21.80 -9.80 14.21
CA GLN A 154 -22.92 -10.30 15.01
C GLN A 154 -23.46 -11.65 14.49
N VAL A 155 -23.55 -11.82 13.17
CA VAL A 155 -23.97 -13.09 12.56
C VAL A 155 -22.96 -14.21 12.83
N CYS A 156 -21.68 -13.88 12.96
CA CYS A 156 -20.64 -14.80 13.44
C CYS A 156 -20.73 -15.13 14.95
N GLY A 157 -21.72 -14.60 15.68
CA GLY A 157 -21.83 -14.74 17.12
C GLY A 157 -20.79 -13.92 17.89
N GLY A 158 -20.18 -12.93 17.23
CA GLY A 158 -18.98 -12.24 17.70
C GLY A 158 -17.70 -12.98 17.29
N LEU A 159 -16.58 -12.26 17.32
CA LEU A 159 -15.27 -12.86 17.11
C LEU A 159 -14.87 -13.71 18.33
N ARG A 160 -14.14 -14.80 18.07
CA ARG A 160 -13.59 -15.67 19.12
C ARG A 160 -12.55 -14.90 19.92
N ASP A 161 -11.66 -14.21 19.22
CA ASP A 161 -10.75 -13.24 19.81
C ASP A 161 -11.25 -11.80 19.56
N PRO A 162 -11.56 -11.02 20.61
CA PRO A 162 -12.05 -9.64 20.47
C PRO A 162 -10.97 -8.64 20.03
N THR A 163 -9.68 -8.99 20.12
CA THR A 163 -8.60 -8.18 19.53
C THR A 163 -8.49 -8.39 18.02
N GLY A 164 -9.03 -9.51 17.52
CA GLY A 164 -9.13 -9.84 16.11
C GLY A 164 -7.81 -10.36 15.60
N ASP A 165 -7.46 -11.60 15.91
CA ASP A 165 -6.42 -12.30 15.14
C ASP A 165 -6.97 -12.67 13.76
N ALA A 166 -6.36 -12.13 12.70
CA ALA A 166 -6.67 -12.47 11.32
C ALA A 166 -5.62 -13.46 10.80
N THR A 167 -6.05 -14.67 10.46
CA THR A 167 -5.13 -15.69 9.92
C THR A 167 -5.07 -15.59 8.41
N LEU A 168 -3.87 -15.40 7.85
CA LEU A 168 -3.66 -15.46 6.40
C LEU A 168 -3.91 -16.88 5.90
N LYS A 169 -4.86 -17.02 4.97
CA LYS A 169 -5.24 -18.30 4.35
C LYS A 169 -4.62 -18.48 2.97
N GLU A 170 -4.66 -17.43 2.15
CA GLU A 170 -4.17 -17.47 0.78
C GLU A 170 -3.52 -16.13 0.42
N LYS A 171 -2.42 -16.19 -0.34
CA LYS A 171 -1.77 -15.03 -0.93
C LYS A 171 -1.41 -15.36 -2.36
N ARG A 172 -1.85 -14.53 -3.31
CA ARG A 172 -1.58 -14.74 -4.73
C ARG A 172 -1.27 -13.44 -5.47
N VAL A 173 -0.48 -13.60 -6.52
CA VAL A 173 -0.12 -12.52 -7.44
C VAL A 173 -1.05 -12.58 -8.65
N VAL A 174 -1.86 -11.54 -8.84
CA VAL A 174 -2.72 -11.40 -10.03
C VAL A 174 -1.90 -10.73 -11.11
N ARG A 175 -1.73 -11.39 -12.26
CA ARG A 175 -1.05 -10.81 -13.41
C ARG A 175 -2.02 -10.53 -14.54
N ARG A 176 -1.83 -9.40 -15.21
CA ARG A 176 -2.56 -9.07 -16.43
C ARG A 176 -2.11 -10.01 -17.53
N ALA A 177 -3.07 -10.68 -18.18
CA ALA A 177 -2.80 -11.43 -19.38
C ALA A 177 -2.30 -10.46 -20.46
N ALA A 178 -1.14 -10.73 -21.05
CA ALA A 178 -0.65 -9.92 -22.15
C ALA A 178 -1.72 -9.93 -23.25
N ALA A 179 -2.27 -8.75 -23.59
CA ALA A 179 -3.13 -8.61 -24.74
C ALA A 179 -2.39 -9.25 -25.92
N ALA A 180 -3.01 -10.26 -26.54
CA ALA A 180 -2.43 -10.98 -27.65
C ALA A 180 -2.06 -9.95 -28.73
N ALA A 181 -0.76 -9.66 -28.82
CA ALA A 181 -0.24 -8.87 -29.91
C ALA A 181 -0.45 -9.71 -31.16
N THR A 182 -1.36 -9.24 -32.00
CA THR A 182 -1.63 -9.78 -33.32
C THR A 182 -0.31 -9.96 -34.05
N GLU A 183 -0.14 -11.18 -34.56
CA GLU A 183 0.90 -11.73 -35.42
C GLU A 183 1.95 -10.77 -35.98
N GLY A 184 3.22 -11.02 -35.63
CA GLY A 184 4.35 -10.55 -36.43
C GLY A 184 5.57 -10.17 -35.61
N GLY A 185 6.50 -11.12 -35.45
CA GLY A 185 7.88 -10.83 -35.07
C GLY A 185 8.22 -11.15 -33.62
N GLY A 186 9.25 -11.99 -33.46
CA GLY A 186 9.66 -12.56 -32.18
C GLY A 186 9.95 -11.51 -31.10
N ALA A 187 9.48 -11.81 -29.90
CA ALA A 187 9.89 -11.14 -28.69
C ALA A 187 9.97 -12.19 -27.59
N GLU A 188 11.18 -12.74 -27.39
CA GLU A 188 11.55 -13.34 -26.13
C GLU A 188 11.26 -12.33 -25.00
N GLY A 189 10.53 -12.76 -23.97
CA GLY A 189 10.43 -12.01 -22.72
C GLY A 189 9.33 -10.96 -22.59
N LYS A 190 8.12 -11.15 -23.16
CA LYS A 190 6.95 -10.39 -22.70
C LYS A 190 6.54 -10.85 -21.30
N THR A 191 7.19 -10.30 -20.28
CA THR A 191 6.86 -10.47 -18.86
C THR A 191 5.43 -10.01 -18.61
N SER A 192 4.58 -10.94 -18.17
CA SER A 192 3.22 -10.67 -17.72
C SER A 192 3.25 -9.64 -16.59
N GLU A 193 2.70 -8.45 -16.85
CA GLU A 193 2.64 -7.33 -15.91
C GLU A 193 1.80 -7.73 -14.69
N VAL A 194 2.38 -7.67 -13.49
CA VAL A 194 1.64 -7.94 -12.28
C VAL A 194 0.64 -6.80 -12.02
N GLU A 195 -0.64 -7.14 -11.90
CA GLU A 195 -1.73 -6.18 -11.76
C GLU A 195 -2.08 -5.90 -10.29
N ALA A 196 -2.02 -6.92 -9.42
CA ALA A 196 -2.39 -6.79 -8.02
C ALA A 196 -1.84 -7.94 -7.16
N ILE A 197 -1.88 -7.76 -5.84
CA ILE A 197 -1.78 -8.84 -4.87
C ILE A 197 -3.18 -9.08 -4.31
N GLU A 198 -3.58 -10.34 -4.22
CA GLU A 198 -4.79 -10.75 -3.52
C GLU A 198 -4.39 -11.56 -2.28
N MET A 199 -4.95 -11.18 -1.13
CA MET A 199 -4.76 -11.88 0.13
C MET A 199 -6.11 -12.21 0.73
N VAL A 200 -6.23 -13.41 1.30
CA VAL A 200 -7.45 -13.90 1.94
C VAL A 200 -7.14 -14.13 3.41
N TYR A 201 -7.84 -13.43 4.28
CA TYR A 201 -7.75 -13.57 5.73
C TYR A 201 -8.99 -14.26 6.26
N VAL A 202 -8.82 -15.06 7.32
CA VAL A 202 -9.92 -15.67 8.06
C VAL A 202 -9.88 -15.18 9.50
N LEU A 203 -11.02 -14.69 9.98
CA LEU A 203 -11.25 -14.36 11.37
C LEU A 203 -12.20 -15.40 11.97
N GLU A 204 -11.78 -16.00 13.08
CA GLU A 204 -12.60 -16.98 13.78
C GLU A 204 -13.74 -16.29 14.52
N GLY A 205 -14.97 -16.66 14.17
CA GLY A 205 -16.15 -16.28 14.94
C GLY A 205 -16.54 -17.37 15.93
N ARG A 206 -17.47 -17.04 16.83
CA ARG A 206 -17.97 -18.02 17.81
C ARG A 206 -18.91 -19.04 17.20
N THR A 207 -19.63 -18.68 16.14
CA THR A 207 -20.54 -19.57 15.40
C THR A 207 -20.02 -19.88 14.01
N ARG A 208 -19.58 -18.86 13.26
CA ARG A 208 -19.10 -18.97 11.88
C ARG A 208 -17.85 -18.14 11.70
N ASN A 209 -16.96 -18.60 10.83
CA ASN A 209 -15.78 -17.81 10.46
C ASN A 209 -16.15 -16.76 9.43
N LEU A 210 -15.40 -15.67 9.43
CA LEU A 210 -15.51 -14.58 8.47
C LEU A 210 -14.25 -14.60 7.60
N GLU A 211 -14.45 -14.63 6.29
CA GLU A 211 -13.36 -14.57 5.31
C GLU A 211 -13.34 -13.19 4.67
N VAL A 212 -12.15 -12.59 4.60
CA VAL A 212 -11.93 -11.27 4.01
C VAL A 212 -10.91 -11.41 2.89
N GLU A 213 -11.39 -11.27 1.66
CA GLU A 213 -10.54 -11.18 0.48
C GLU A 213 -10.20 -9.71 0.24
N VAL A 214 -8.92 -9.39 0.14
CA VAL A 214 -8.42 -8.04 -0.10
C VAL A 214 -7.54 -8.04 -1.32
N ARG A 215 -7.79 -7.10 -2.23
CA ARG A 215 -6.97 -6.86 -3.41
C ARG A 215 -6.27 -5.52 -3.29
N VAL A 216 -4.95 -5.56 -3.38
CA VAL A 216 -4.08 -4.38 -3.30
C VAL A 216 -3.30 -4.14 -4.58
N ILE A 217 -3.04 -2.86 -4.87
CA ILE A 217 -2.19 -2.43 -5.97
C ILE A 217 -1.08 -1.52 -5.45
N PHE A 218 -0.07 -1.33 -6.29
CA PHE A 218 1.00 -0.37 -6.07
C PHE A 218 0.83 0.78 -7.05
N ALA A 219 0.74 1.99 -6.52
CA ALA A 219 0.81 3.21 -7.32
C ALA A 219 2.01 4.03 -6.82
N GLY A 220 3.08 4.06 -7.61
CA GLY A 220 4.37 4.60 -7.18
C GLY A 220 4.99 3.74 -6.08
N LEU A 221 5.25 4.36 -4.91
CA LEU A 221 5.83 3.70 -3.73
C LEU A 221 4.79 3.43 -2.63
N GLN A 222 3.49 3.54 -2.96
CA GLN A 222 2.40 3.38 -2.02
C GLN A 222 1.57 2.16 -2.38
N CYS A 223 1.13 1.43 -1.34
CA CYS A 223 0.23 0.30 -1.44
C CYS A 223 -1.20 0.77 -1.14
N TYR A 224 -2.16 0.33 -1.94
CA TYR A 224 -3.56 0.74 -1.83
C TYR A 224 -4.50 -0.44 -1.92
N VAL A 225 -5.56 -0.44 -1.12
CA VAL A 225 -6.67 -1.39 -1.26
C VAL A 225 -7.62 -0.91 -2.36
N ILE A 226 -7.81 -1.70 -3.41
CA ILE A 226 -8.72 -1.36 -4.52
C ILE A 226 -10.05 -2.09 -4.44
N ARG A 227 -10.08 -3.22 -3.75
CA ARG A 227 -11.27 -4.04 -3.58
C ARG A 227 -11.11 -4.87 -2.32
N TYR A 228 -12.22 -5.07 -1.63
CA TYR A 228 -12.33 -6.08 -0.59
C TYR A 228 -13.68 -6.78 -0.70
N ASN A 229 -13.75 -8.00 -0.17
CA ASN A 229 -14.99 -8.76 -0.05
C ASN A 229 -15.01 -9.42 1.33
N VAL A 230 -16.15 -9.38 1.99
CA VAL A 230 -16.36 -10.00 3.30
C VAL A 230 -17.43 -11.06 3.17
N THR A 231 -17.05 -12.32 3.36
CA THR A 231 -17.91 -13.48 3.22
C THR A 231 -18.05 -14.22 4.55
N LEU A 232 -19.27 -14.66 4.84
CA LEU A 232 -19.53 -15.55 5.96
C LEU A 232 -19.30 -16.98 5.49
N GLN A 233 -18.43 -17.71 6.19
CA GLN A 233 -18.21 -19.13 5.90
C GLN A 233 -19.43 -19.95 6.34
N ALA A 234 -19.59 -21.10 5.68
CA ALA A 234 -20.62 -22.06 6.05
C ALA A 234 -20.44 -22.50 7.51
N ASP A 235 -21.57 -22.68 8.18
CA ASP A 235 -21.59 -23.17 9.55
C ASP A 235 -21.26 -24.66 9.55
N THR A 236 -20.07 -25.01 10.03
CA THR A 236 -19.63 -26.42 10.05
C THR A 236 -20.36 -27.24 11.11
N ARG A 237 -21.13 -26.61 12.01
CA ARG A 237 -21.98 -27.31 12.99
C ARG A 237 -23.30 -27.76 12.40
N THR A 238 -23.78 -27.11 11.34
CA THR A 238 -25.02 -27.50 10.65
C THR A 238 -24.68 -28.34 9.44
N GLN A 239 -24.78 -29.66 9.56
CA GLN A 239 -24.70 -30.55 8.41
C GLN A 239 -26.11 -30.70 7.82
N VAL A 240 -26.25 -30.35 6.55
CA VAL A 240 -27.46 -30.64 5.78
C VAL A 240 -27.30 -32.04 5.21
N VAL A 241 -27.99 -33.02 5.81
CA VAL A 241 -28.06 -34.37 5.24
C VAL A 241 -29.24 -34.38 4.27
N LEU A 242 -28.93 -34.57 2.99
CA LEU A 242 -29.89 -34.82 1.92
C LEU A 242 -30.06 -36.33 1.79
N ASP A 243 -31.24 -36.82 2.14
CA ASP A 243 -31.62 -38.20 1.87
C ASP A 243 -31.91 -38.35 0.37
N GLY A 244 -31.03 -39.07 -0.33
CA GLY A 244 -31.10 -39.29 -1.77
C GLY A 244 -32.30 -40.12 -2.23
N GLU A 245 -32.96 -40.86 -1.34
CA GLU A 245 -34.11 -41.70 -1.68
C GLU A 245 -35.45 -41.00 -1.46
N THR A 246 -35.55 -40.12 -0.46
CA THR A 246 -36.80 -39.43 -0.12
C THR A 246 -36.83 -37.95 -0.50
N GLY A 247 -35.69 -37.37 -0.86
CA GLY A 247 -35.56 -35.93 -1.09
C GLY A 247 -35.72 -35.08 0.18
N GLY A 248 -35.79 -35.73 1.36
CA GLY A 248 -35.89 -35.05 2.64
C GLY A 248 -34.59 -34.37 3.03
N THR A 249 -34.66 -33.09 3.37
CA THR A 249 -33.56 -32.33 3.98
C THR A 249 -33.67 -32.40 5.50
N THR A 250 -32.67 -32.98 6.14
CA THR A 250 -32.55 -32.96 7.61
C THR A 250 -31.40 -32.05 8.02
N LEU A 251 -31.71 -31.06 8.87
CA LEU A 251 -30.70 -30.22 9.51
C LEU A 251 -30.19 -30.94 10.76
N VAL A 252 -28.92 -31.34 10.75
CA VAL A 252 -28.25 -31.92 11.92
C VAL A 252 -27.48 -30.79 12.60
N ALA A 253 -27.78 -30.53 13.88
CA ALA A 253 -27.17 -29.50 14.73
C ALA A 253 -26.38 -30.12 15.88
#